data_AF-A0A0A2LDM9-F1
#
_entry.id   AF-A0A0A2LDM9-F1
#
_cell.length_a   1.000
_cell.length_b   1.000
_cell.length_c   1.000
_cell.angle_alpha   90.00
_cell.angle_beta   90.00
_cell.angle_gamma   90.00
#
_symmetry.space_group_name_H-M   'P 1'
#
loop_
_entity.id
_entity.type
_entity.pdbx_description
1 polymer ?
#
loop_
_entity_poly.entity_id
_entity_poly.type
_entity_poly.pdbx_seq_one_letter_code
_entity_poly.pdbx_strand_id
1 'polypeptide(L)'
;MSLSDSLLDSYNCPVFLRCCDAYKEYILKTEARELKLPPYTTNPAGQAIVYHGEVFCRVPSCSYKHIAISATNNLRQHLLRHGVQLAANTAGRLTQAKKDAAIKWYNSLFKAEESDDHEDGDEESDGDGHGDGHAKDDDEEYAVDDDEDYDEDDD
;
A
#
# COMPACT_ATOMS: atom_id res chain seq x y z
N MET A 1 8.24 0.84 21.15
CA MET A 1 7.04 1.55 21.65
C MET A 1 5.96 1.38 20.60
N SER A 2 4.86 0.71 20.92
CA SER A 2 3.76 0.53 19.96
C SER A 2 2.98 1.84 19.83
N LEU A 3 2.76 2.30 18.59
CA LEU A 3 1.81 3.38 18.33
C LEU A 3 0.41 2.91 18.71
N SER A 4 -0.29 3.69 19.53
CA SER A 4 -1.71 3.44 19.79
C SER A 4 -2.53 3.73 18.54
N ASP A 5 -3.58 2.95 18.32
CA ASP A 5 -4.53 3.19 17.22
C ASP A 5 -5.09 4.61 17.24
N SER A 6 -5.23 5.22 18.43
CA SER A 6 -5.66 6.61 18.62
C SER A 6 -4.71 7.64 17.98
N LEU A 7 -3.39 7.40 17.98
CA LEU A 7 -2.46 8.31 17.30
C LEU A 7 -2.59 8.16 15.78
N LEU A 8 -2.75 6.93 15.29
CA LEU A 8 -2.98 6.66 13.87
C LEU A 8 -4.30 7.26 13.37
N ASP A 9 -5.35 7.25 14.20
CA ASP A 9 -6.62 7.91 13.95
C ASP A 9 -6.46 9.43 13.81
N SER A 10 -5.62 10.06 14.64
CA SER A 10 -5.38 11.52 14.60
C SER A 10 -4.78 12.00 13.28
N TYR A 11 -4.07 11.13 12.57
CA TYR A 11 -3.43 11.39 11.27
C TYR A 11 -4.28 10.95 10.07
N ASN A 12 -5.55 10.62 10.28
CA ASN A 12 -6.43 10.08 9.25
C ASN A 12 -5.79 8.89 8.52
N CYS A 13 -5.11 8.01 9.28
CA CYS A 13 -4.40 6.87 8.72
C CYS A 13 -5.36 5.99 7.92
N PRO A 14 -5.05 5.72 6.62
CA PRO A 14 -5.81 4.78 5.83
C PRO A 14 -5.84 3.40 6.48
N VAL A 15 -7.02 2.76 6.50
CA VAL A 15 -7.22 1.47 7.17
C VAL A 15 -6.21 0.40 6.72
N PHE A 16 -5.86 0.37 5.43
CA PHE A 16 -4.90 -0.60 4.89
C PHE A 16 -3.46 -0.40 5.39
N LEU A 17 -3.11 0.79 5.91
CA LEU A 17 -1.79 1.08 6.48
C LEU A 17 -1.72 0.84 7.99
N ARG A 18 -2.86 0.64 8.67
CA ARG A 18 -2.86 0.35 10.12
C ARG A 18 -2.16 -0.95 10.47
N CYS A 19 -2.25 -1.94 9.58
CA CYS A 19 -1.57 -3.22 9.72
C CYS A 19 -0.12 -3.20 9.18
N CYS A 20 0.36 -2.07 8.66
CA CYS A 20 1.71 -1.95 8.11
C CYS A 20 2.69 -1.43 9.17
N ASP A 21 3.60 -2.28 9.63
CA ASP A 21 4.56 -1.88 10.67
C ASP A 21 5.57 -0.83 10.18
N ALA A 22 5.98 -0.91 8.91
CA ALA A 22 6.81 0.12 8.27
C ALA A 22 6.13 1.50 8.31
N TYR A 23 4.80 1.57 8.17
CA TYR A 23 4.09 2.84 8.30
C TYR A 23 4.15 3.39 9.73
N LYS A 24 3.98 2.53 10.74
CA LYS A 24 4.07 2.93 12.15
C LYS A 24 5.48 3.43 12.48
N GLU A 25 6.50 2.71 12.02
CA GLU A 25 7.90 3.13 12.17
C GLU A 25 8.19 4.45 11.46
N TYR A 26 7.63 4.66 10.27
CA TYR A 26 7.74 5.94 9.55
C TYR A 26 7.24 7.11 10.39
N ILE A 27 6.08 6.98 11.05
CA ILE A 27 5.56 8.04 11.93
C ILE A 27 6.51 8.28 13.10
N LEU A 28 6.86 7.22 13.85
CA LEU A 28 7.71 7.32 15.04
C LEU A 28 9.09 7.90 14.74
N LYS A 29 9.81 7.31 13.78
CA LYS A 29 11.19 7.70 13.47
C LYS A 29 11.26 9.07 12.80
N THR A 30 10.23 9.49 12.06
CA THR A 30 10.20 10.84 11.46
C THR A 30 9.98 11.92 12.51
N GLU A 31 9.06 11.70 13.47
CA GLU A 31 8.84 12.61 14.61
C GLU A 31 10.06 12.68 15.52
N ALA A 32 10.70 11.53 15.80
CA ALA A 32 11.96 11.44 16.55
C ALA A 32 13.16 12.06 15.80
N ARG A 33 12.99 12.43 14.53
CA ARG A 33 14.06 12.94 13.64
C ARG A 33 15.18 11.93 13.36
N GLU A 34 14.89 10.65 13.57
CA GLU A 34 15.79 9.53 13.34
C GLU A 34 15.72 9.05 11.88
N LEU A 35 14.59 9.28 11.20
CA LEU A 35 14.43 8.96 9.79
C LEU A 35 14.69 10.17 8.88
N LYS A 36 15.61 10.01 7.93
CA LYS A 36 15.78 10.95 6.82
C LYS A 36 14.92 10.51 5.65
N LEU A 37 13.85 11.25 5.39
CA LEU A 37 12.97 10.96 4.25
C LEU A 37 13.68 11.23 2.91
N PRO A 38 13.55 10.33 1.93
CA PRO A 38 14.11 10.52 0.60
C PRO A 38 13.38 11.66 -0.13
N PRO A 39 14.02 12.28 -1.15
CA PRO A 39 13.36 13.28 -1.99
C PRO A 39 12.09 12.71 -2.67
N TYR A 40 11.22 13.60 -3.13
CA TYR A 40 10.03 13.20 -3.88
C TYR A 40 10.42 12.47 -5.17
N THR A 41 9.86 11.28 -5.38
CA THR A 41 9.90 10.60 -6.67
C THR A 41 8.96 11.31 -7.63
N THR A 42 9.37 11.46 -8.89
CA THR A 42 8.55 12.11 -9.92
C THR A 42 7.99 11.08 -10.89
N ASN A 43 6.78 11.35 -11.40
CA ASN A 43 6.23 10.60 -12.52
C ASN A 43 6.89 11.03 -13.85
N PRO A 44 6.60 10.37 -14.98
CA PRO A 44 7.15 10.76 -16.28
C PRO A 44 6.84 12.21 -16.72
N ALA A 45 5.81 12.83 -16.15
CA ALA A 45 5.46 14.23 -16.38
C ALA A 45 6.23 15.21 -15.47
N GLY A 46 7.20 14.74 -14.68
CA GLY A 46 7.98 15.55 -13.75
C GLY A 46 7.22 15.97 -12.49
N GLN A 47 6.05 15.39 -12.23
CA GLN A 47 5.23 15.72 -11.08
C GLN A 47 5.57 14.83 -9.89
N ALA A 48 5.73 15.42 -8.71
CA ALA A 48 6.02 14.72 -7.47
C ALA A 48 4.87 13.78 -7.07
N ILE A 49 5.23 12.54 -6.74
CA ILE A 49 4.33 11.50 -6.27
C ILE A 49 4.28 11.59 -4.74
N VAL A 50 3.06 11.73 -4.23
CA VAL A 50 2.75 11.66 -2.79
C VAL A 50 1.91 10.42 -2.57
N TYR A 51 2.43 9.47 -1.81
CA TYR A 51 1.74 8.23 -1.48
C TYR A 51 0.66 8.48 -0.42
N HIS A 52 -0.36 7.63 -0.43
CA HIS A 52 -1.44 7.70 0.56
C HIS A 52 -0.90 7.39 1.95
N GLY A 53 -1.30 8.17 2.95
CA GLY A 53 -0.80 8.08 4.32
C GLY A 53 0.41 8.97 4.58
N GLU A 54 1.03 9.60 3.57
CA GLU A 54 2.10 10.56 3.83
C GLU A 54 1.56 11.78 4.60
N VAL A 55 2.27 12.15 5.66
CA VAL A 55 1.91 13.27 6.55
C VAL A 55 3.06 14.25 6.79
N PHE A 56 4.30 13.90 6.45
CA PHE A 56 5.46 14.79 6.62
C PHE A 56 5.87 15.43 5.29
N CYS A 57 6.29 16.70 5.35
CA CYS A 57 6.83 17.42 4.21
C CYS A 57 8.28 17.01 3.94
N ARG A 58 8.60 16.63 2.69
CA ARG A 58 9.96 16.23 2.31
C ARG A 58 10.77 17.36 1.66
N VAL A 59 10.19 18.56 1.55
CA VAL A 59 10.87 19.75 1.01
C VAL A 59 11.97 20.19 1.99
N PRO A 60 13.22 20.37 1.53
CA PRO A 60 14.29 20.86 2.38
C PRO A 60 13.90 22.23 2.96
N SER A 61 14.31 22.50 4.20
CA SER A 61 13.97 23.73 4.96
C SER A 61 12.52 23.92 5.41
N CYS A 62 11.62 22.97 5.15
CA CYS A 62 10.25 23.06 5.67
C CYS A 62 10.16 22.69 7.17
N SER A 63 9.44 23.49 7.96
CA SER A 63 9.16 23.20 9.38
C SER A 63 8.35 21.92 9.58
N TYR A 64 7.52 21.54 8.60
CA TYR A 64 6.70 20.32 8.61
C TYR A 64 7.46 19.05 8.21
N LYS A 65 8.80 19.10 8.19
CA LYS A 65 9.63 17.92 7.92
C LYS A 65 9.54 16.86 9.02
N HIS A 66 9.34 17.30 10.25
CA HIS A 66 9.27 16.44 11.45
C HIS A 66 7.97 16.64 12.23
N ILE A 67 7.04 17.39 11.67
CA ILE A 67 5.73 17.68 12.28
C ILE A 67 4.68 17.09 11.35
N ALA A 68 3.93 16.11 11.84
CA ALA A 68 2.91 15.44 11.07
C ALA A 68 1.79 16.42 10.71
N ILE A 69 1.44 16.47 9.43
CA ILE A 69 0.26 17.15 8.94
C ILE A 69 -0.91 16.18 9.01
N SER A 70 -2.04 16.59 9.56
CA SER A 70 -3.15 15.70 9.95
C SER A 70 -3.75 14.80 8.85
N ALA A 71 -3.47 15.08 7.58
CA ALA A 71 -3.94 14.27 6.46
C ALA A 71 -3.07 14.48 5.21
N THR A 72 -2.98 13.46 4.35
CA THR A 72 -2.25 13.53 3.08
C THR A 72 -2.79 14.63 2.15
N ASN A 73 -4.10 14.88 2.13
CA ASN A 73 -4.65 15.99 1.35
C ASN A 73 -4.13 17.36 1.81
N ASN A 74 -3.97 17.54 3.13
CA ASN A 74 -3.40 18.77 3.68
C ASN A 74 -1.91 18.89 3.36
N LEU A 75 -1.16 17.77 3.38
CA LEU A 75 0.22 17.74 2.90
C LEU A 75 0.31 18.15 1.43
N ARG A 76 -0.58 17.65 0.57
CA ARG A 76 -0.61 18.03 -0.85
C ARG A 76 -0.86 19.53 -1.01
N GLN A 77 -1.84 20.10 -0.32
CA GLN A 77 -2.09 21.55 -0.33
C GLN A 77 -0.87 22.34 0.18
N HIS A 78 -0.19 21.83 1.20
CA HIS A 78 1.04 22.41 1.72
C HIS A 78 2.17 22.41 0.68
N LEU A 79 2.36 21.31 -0.07
CA LEU A 79 3.36 21.20 -1.13
C LEU A 79 3.08 22.14 -2.31
N LEU A 80 1.81 22.40 -2.64
CA LEU A 80 1.46 23.41 -3.65
C LEU A 80 1.94 24.82 -3.24
N ARG A 81 1.96 25.15 -1.94
CA ARG A 81 2.51 26.42 -1.43
C ARG A 81 4.03 26.52 -1.58
N HIS A 82 4.71 25.37 -1.64
CA HIS A 82 6.13 25.29 -1.98
C HIS A 82 6.39 25.36 -3.50
N GLY A 83 5.35 25.45 -4.33
CA GLY A 83 5.48 25.44 -5.79
C GLY A 83 5.77 24.05 -6.37
N VAL A 84 5.61 22.98 -5.58
CA VAL A 84 5.83 21.61 -6.05
C VAL A 84 4.67 21.20 -6.94
N GLN A 85 4.97 20.75 -8.17
CA GLN A 85 3.97 20.16 -9.05
C GLN A 85 3.65 18.74 -8.58
N LEU A 86 2.39 18.46 -8.28
CA LEU A 86 1.96 17.17 -7.73
C LEU A 86 1.26 16.33 -8.79
N ALA A 87 1.55 15.02 -8.79
CA ALA A 87 0.83 14.06 -9.62
C ALA A 87 -0.66 14.07 -9.24
N ALA A 88 -1.56 13.94 -10.22
CA ALA A 88 -3.00 14.04 -10.01
C ALA A 88 -3.48 13.12 -8.88
N ASN A 89 -4.30 13.68 -7.98
CA ASN A 89 -4.95 12.88 -6.96
C ASN A 89 -6.13 12.17 -7.61
N THR A 90 -6.13 10.84 -7.62
CA THR A 90 -7.29 10.10 -8.13
C THR A 90 -8.36 10.11 -7.05
N ALA A 91 -9.43 10.87 -7.27
CA ALA A 91 -10.59 10.84 -6.40
C ALA A 91 -11.26 9.45 -6.46
N GLY A 92 -11.76 8.96 -5.32
CA GLY A 92 -12.47 7.69 -5.23
C GLY A 92 -11.69 6.55 -4.56
N ARG A 93 -12.19 5.32 -4.74
CA ARG A 93 -11.63 4.13 -4.09
C ARG A 93 -10.21 3.86 -4.58
N LEU A 94 -9.30 3.66 -3.64
CA LEU A 94 -7.91 3.34 -3.94
C LEU A 94 -7.80 1.94 -4.55
N THR A 95 -7.20 1.84 -5.73
CA THR A 95 -6.90 0.55 -6.40
C THR A 95 -5.86 -0.22 -5.60
N GLN A 96 -5.90 -1.56 -5.68
CA GLN A 96 -4.96 -2.42 -4.95
C GLN A 96 -3.51 -2.09 -5.30
N ALA A 97 -3.20 -1.92 -6.60
CA ALA A 97 -1.87 -1.50 -7.06
C ALA A 97 -1.34 -0.20 -6.40
N LYS A 98 -2.21 0.75 -6.04
CA LYS A 98 -1.79 1.98 -5.36
C LYS A 98 -1.57 1.76 -3.87
N LYS A 99 -2.33 0.87 -3.24
CA LYS A 99 -2.09 0.44 -1.86
C LYS A 99 -0.74 -0.26 -1.77
N ASP A 100 -0.49 -1.20 -2.67
CA ASP A 100 0.75 -1.97 -2.72
C ASP A 100 1.95 -1.06 -3.02
N ALA A 101 1.80 -0.10 -3.93
CA ALA A 101 2.84 0.90 -4.19
C ALA A 101 3.17 1.75 -2.95
N ALA A 102 2.15 2.17 -2.19
CA ALA A 102 2.35 2.90 -0.94
C ALA A 102 3.07 2.02 0.10
N ILE A 103 2.62 0.79 0.30
CA ILE A 103 3.24 -0.18 1.23
C ILE A 103 4.70 -0.43 0.81
N LYS A 104 4.97 -0.69 -0.47
CA LYS A 104 6.32 -0.89 -1.01
C LYS A 104 7.21 0.31 -0.73
N TRP A 105 6.68 1.52 -0.90
CA TRP A 105 7.42 2.74 -0.58
C TRP A 105 7.76 2.83 0.91
N TYR A 106 6.82 2.60 1.82
CA TYR A 106 7.09 2.61 3.26
C TYR A 106 8.15 1.57 3.67
N ASN A 107 8.07 0.35 3.13
CA ASN A 107 9.09 -0.66 3.39
C ASN A 107 10.47 -0.24 2.86
N SER A 108 10.52 0.42 1.70
CA SER A 108 11.80 0.87 1.12
C SER A 108 12.55 1.90 1.98
N LEU A 109 11.86 2.61 2.89
CA LEU A 109 12.50 3.57 3.81
C LEU A 109 13.42 2.89 4.83
N PHE A 110 13.18 1.61 5.12
CA PHE A 110 13.91 0.83 6.12
C PHE A 110 14.74 -0.29 5.50
N LYS A 111 14.41 -0.71 4.28
CA LYS A 111 15.12 -1.77 3.56
C LYS A 111 16.53 -1.37 3.09
N ALA A 112 16.91 -0.09 3.16
CA ALA A 112 18.26 0.35 2.78
C ALA A 112 19.36 -0.05 3.78
N GLU A 113 19.00 -0.62 4.94
CA GLU A 113 19.97 -1.04 5.97
C GLU A 113 20.24 -2.57 5.95
N GLU A 114 19.53 -3.34 5.12
CA GLU A 114 19.76 -4.77 4.90
C GLU A 114 19.63 -5.11 3.40
N SER A 115 20.65 -5.76 2.83
CA SER A 115 20.76 -6.24 1.44
C SER A 115 21.46 -5.30 0.44
N ASP A 116 22.77 -5.14 0.62
CA ASP A 116 23.71 -5.31 -0.49
C ASP A 116 24.05 -6.81 -0.54
N ASP A 117 23.19 -7.62 -1.14
CA ASP A 117 23.57 -8.95 -1.60
C ASP A 117 22.71 -9.27 -2.84
N HIS A 118 23.38 -9.19 -3.98
CA HIS A 118 22.91 -9.62 -5.29
C HIS A 118 22.93 -11.16 -5.30
N GLU A 119 21.77 -11.79 -5.40
CA GLU A 119 21.69 -13.15 -5.95
C GLU A 119 20.77 -13.12 -7.17
N ASP A 120 21.32 -12.62 -8.27
CA ASP A 120 20.95 -13.05 -9.61
C ASP A 120 21.56 -14.43 -9.83
N GLY A 121 20.73 -15.47 -9.67
CA GLY A 121 21.06 -16.85 -9.98
C GLY A 121 19.95 -17.47 -10.80
N ASP A 122 20.01 -17.28 -12.12
CA ASP A 122 19.25 -18.03 -13.12
C ASP A 122 19.43 -19.53 -12.90
N GLU A 123 18.37 -20.22 -12.48
CA GLU A 123 18.33 -21.68 -12.40
C GLU A 123 17.70 -22.23 -13.68
N GLU A 124 18.52 -22.37 -14.70
CA GLU A 124 18.28 -23.22 -15.86
C GLU A 124 18.28 -24.68 -15.35
N SER A 125 17.12 -25.35 -15.29
CA SER A 125 17.05 -26.78 -15.02
C SER A 125 16.17 -27.48 -16.05
N ASP A 126 16.83 -27.97 -17.10
CA ASP A 126 16.31 -28.97 -18.03
C ASP A 126 15.96 -30.26 -17.27
N GLY A 127 14.69 -30.68 -17.38
CA GLY A 127 14.18 -31.89 -16.75
C GLY A 127 13.09 -32.55 -17.60
N ASP A 128 13.50 -33.26 -18.65
CA ASP A 128 12.70 -34.25 -19.38
C ASP A 128 12.19 -35.37 -18.43
N GLY A 129 10.89 -35.67 -18.49
CA GLY A 129 10.30 -36.80 -17.75
C GLY A 129 8.87 -37.15 -18.18
N HIS A 130 8.76 -38.16 -19.04
CA HIS A 130 7.52 -38.83 -19.51
C HIS A 130 6.65 -39.44 -18.38
N GLY A 131 5.33 -39.50 -18.61
CA GLY A 131 4.38 -40.36 -17.90
C GLY A 131 2.94 -39.90 -18.18
N ASP A 132 2.35 -40.31 -19.30
CA ASP A 132 1.51 -41.50 -19.49
C ASP A 132 0.12 -41.40 -18.82
N GLY A 133 -0.89 -41.68 -19.63
CA GLY A 133 -2.27 -41.29 -19.40
C GLY A 133 -3.05 -42.20 -18.47
N HIS A 134 -4.12 -41.65 -17.91
CA HIS A 134 -5.31 -42.44 -17.64
C HIS A 134 -6.56 -41.58 -17.67
N ALA A 135 -7.29 -41.70 -18.77
CA ALA A 135 -8.69 -41.33 -18.85
C ALA A 135 -9.50 -42.25 -17.93
N LYS A 136 -10.39 -41.66 -17.12
CA LYS A 136 -11.61 -42.30 -16.67
C LYS A 136 -12.75 -41.31 -16.89
N ASP A 137 -13.58 -41.68 -17.86
CA ASP A 137 -14.95 -41.25 -18.08
C ASP A 137 -15.84 -41.50 -16.85
N ASP A 138 -17.12 -41.14 -17.04
CA ASP A 138 -18.31 -41.67 -16.34
C ASP A 138 -18.65 -40.90 -15.03
N ASP A 139 -19.51 -39.86 -15.13
CA ASP A 139 -20.98 -39.91 -14.93
C ASP A 139 -21.36 -40.32 -13.48
N GLU A 140 -22.18 -39.60 -12.72
CA GLU A 140 -23.64 -39.56 -12.82
C GLU A 140 -24.22 -38.46 -11.90
N GLU A 141 -25.22 -37.76 -12.43
CA GLU A 141 -26.53 -37.40 -11.84
C GLU A 141 -26.65 -37.18 -10.30
N TYR A 142 -26.96 -35.94 -9.88
CA TYR A 142 -27.90 -35.72 -8.78
C TYR A 142 -28.68 -34.41 -8.99
N ALA A 143 -29.90 -34.60 -9.47
CA ALA A 143 -30.98 -33.63 -9.34
C ALA A 143 -31.40 -33.52 -7.86
N VAL A 144 -31.54 -32.29 -7.38
CA VAL A 144 -32.55 -31.92 -6.37
C VAL A 144 -33.13 -30.59 -6.83
N ASP A 145 -34.26 -30.69 -7.54
CA ASP A 145 -35.33 -29.71 -7.46
C ASP A 145 -35.82 -29.67 -6.02
N ASP A 146 -35.88 -28.48 -5.43
CA ASP A 146 -36.80 -28.19 -4.33
C ASP A 146 -37.11 -26.68 -4.37
N ASP A 147 -38.05 -26.35 -5.26
CA ASP A 147 -38.83 -25.12 -5.20
C ASP A 147 -39.74 -25.21 -3.96
N GLU A 148 -39.46 -24.44 -2.92
CA GLU A 148 -40.48 -24.11 -1.91
C GLU A 148 -40.77 -22.60 -1.94
N ASP A 149 -41.78 -22.26 -2.75
CA ASP A 149 -42.60 -21.06 -2.66
C ASP A 149 -43.31 -21.06 -1.29
N TYR A 150 -42.90 -20.16 -0.38
CA TYR A 150 -43.71 -19.79 0.77
C TYR A 150 -44.49 -18.52 0.42
N ASP A 151 -45.69 -18.72 -0.11
CA ASP A 151 -46.80 -17.78 0.03
C ASP A 151 -47.18 -17.72 1.51
N GLU A 152 -47.02 -16.55 2.13
CA GLU A 152 -47.68 -16.25 3.39
C GLU A 152 -48.36 -14.88 3.25
N ASP A 153 -49.60 -14.95 2.75
CA ASP A 153 -50.67 -14.01 3.08
C ASP A 153 -50.81 -13.95 4.61
N ASP A 154 -50.71 -12.77 5.19
CA ASP A 154 -51.43 -12.47 6.44
C ASP A 154 -51.92 -11.01 6.42
N ASP A 155 -53.16 -10.89 6.91
CA ASP A 155 -54.18 -9.84 6.79
C ASP A 155 -53.85 -8.51 7.50
#